data_AF-A0A0U1P540-F1
#
_entry.id   AF-A0A0U1P540-F1
#
_cell.length_a   1.000
_cell.length_b   1.000
_cell.length_c   1.000
_cell.angle_alpha   90.00
_cell.angle_beta   90.00
_cell.angle_gamma   90.00
#
_symmetry.space_group_name_H-M   'P 1'
#
loop_
_entity.id
_entity.type
_entity.pdbx_description
1 polymer ?
#
loop_
_entity_poly.entity_id
_entity_poly.type
_entity_poly.pdbx_seq_one_letter_code
_entity_poly.pdbx_strand_id
1 'polypeptide(L)'
;MDKKADLVINGFGSSNGGQFHLVTLNGFGTVNSDVECSELESNGSGTVNGNIKAEKANVKGKTKIIGNIESKSLTIDGTANIGGNVYVENVKIAGKASVGGKVKSEEIQVKGVLTVEEDCEAEVFKAESQFKVNGLLNADQIDILIYGPCKAKEIGGQTITVKKYKGSLIGSLFEQLIKTQLETELIEGDKIEIESTNAKIVRGNQIKIGPNCSIGLVEYTDEIEIDKQASVGESRKVK
;
A
#
# COMPACT_ATOMS: atom_id res chain seq x y z
N MET A 1 -10.57 6.73 36.74
CA MET A 1 -10.51 6.50 35.28
C MET A 1 -11.94 6.40 34.81
N ASP A 2 -12.43 7.44 34.12
CA ASP A 2 -13.77 7.39 33.55
C ASP A 2 -13.82 6.31 32.48
N LYS A 3 -14.69 5.33 32.68
CA LYS A 3 -14.86 4.20 31.77
C LYS A 3 -15.58 4.74 30.53
N LYS A 4 -14.84 5.02 29.44
CA LYS A 4 -15.43 5.41 28.16
C LYS A 4 -16.46 4.34 27.76
N ALA A 5 -17.62 4.76 27.28
CA ALA A 5 -18.70 3.87 26.89
C ALA A 5 -18.36 3.11 25.59
N ASP A 6 -19.07 2.01 25.33
CA ASP A 6 -18.98 1.28 24.06
C ASP A 6 -20.10 1.70 23.11
N LEU A 7 -19.80 1.74 21.81
CA LEU A 7 -20.77 1.94 20.74
C LEU A 7 -20.89 0.65 19.94
N VAL A 8 -22.05 -0.02 20.00
CA VAL A 8 -22.29 -1.26 19.26
C VAL A 8 -23.53 -1.11 18.36
N ILE A 9 -23.36 -1.30 17.06
CA ILE A 9 -24.43 -1.30 16.05
C ILE A 9 -24.54 -2.68 15.41
N ASN A 10 -25.54 -3.48 15.84
CA ASN A 10 -25.75 -4.85 15.36
C ASN A 10 -26.67 -4.97 14.13
N GLY A 11 -27.56 -4.00 13.92
CA GLY A 11 -28.48 -3.95 12.79
C GLY A 11 -28.30 -2.67 11.98
N PHE A 12 -29.39 -1.97 11.70
CA PHE A 12 -29.33 -0.61 11.18
C PHE A 12 -29.24 0.36 12.35
N GLY A 13 -28.30 1.29 12.29
CA GLY A 13 -28.16 2.28 13.35
C GLY A 13 -27.28 3.45 12.95
N SER A 14 -27.39 4.52 13.73
CA SER A 14 -26.48 5.65 13.60
C SER A 14 -26.01 6.15 14.95
N SER A 15 -24.86 6.83 14.95
CA SER A 15 -24.29 7.53 16.10
C SER A 15 -23.86 8.92 15.67
N ASN A 16 -23.90 9.88 16.58
CA ASN A 16 -23.38 11.22 16.34
C ASN A 16 -21.86 11.30 16.46
N GLY A 17 -21.15 10.19 16.71
CA GLY A 17 -19.70 10.18 16.95
C GLY A 17 -19.38 10.52 18.40
N GLY A 18 -18.09 10.74 18.68
CA GLY A 18 -17.59 11.02 20.02
C GLY A 18 -16.52 10.02 20.49
N GLN A 19 -16.34 9.96 21.81
CA GLN A 19 -15.29 9.16 22.44
C GLN A 19 -15.84 7.87 23.03
N PHE A 20 -15.22 6.74 22.69
CA PHE A 20 -15.63 5.42 23.12
C PHE A 20 -14.43 4.61 23.60
N HIS A 21 -14.68 3.51 24.29
CA HIS A 21 -13.67 2.49 24.47
C HIS A 21 -13.66 1.58 23.24
N LEU A 22 -14.78 0.92 22.96
CA LEU A 22 -14.99 0.08 21.77
C LEU A 22 -16.04 0.68 20.83
N VAL A 23 -15.77 0.64 19.53
CA VAL A 23 -16.75 0.90 18.47
C VAL A 23 -16.90 -0.34 17.60
N THR A 24 -18.08 -0.95 17.58
CA THR A 24 -18.39 -2.14 16.77
C THR A 24 -19.54 -1.88 15.80
N LEU A 25 -19.28 -2.02 14.50
CA LEU A 25 -20.26 -1.92 13.43
C LEU A 25 -20.47 -3.30 12.79
N ASN A 26 -21.44 -4.08 13.27
CA ASN A 26 -21.74 -5.42 12.79
C ASN A 26 -22.80 -5.43 11.66
N GLY A 27 -23.72 -4.47 11.66
CA GLY A 27 -24.77 -4.33 10.66
C GLY A 27 -24.51 -3.20 9.65
N PHE A 28 -25.50 -2.36 9.42
CA PHE A 28 -25.40 -1.14 8.63
C PHE A 28 -25.32 0.07 9.58
N GLY A 29 -24.10 0.51 9.86
CA GLY A 29 -23.83 1.57 10.83
C GLY A 29 -23.38 2.87 10.16
N THR A 30 -23.95 3.99 10.58
CA THR A 30 -23.45 5.32 10.21
C THR A 30 -23.00 6.09 11.43
N VAL A 31 -21.75 6.56 11.45
CA VAL A 31 -21.28 7.52 12.44
C VAL A 31 -21.16 8.88 11.77
N ASN A 32 -21.93 9.84 12.25
CA ASN A 32 -22.14 11.13 11.58
C ASN A 32 -21.01 12.15 11.81
N SER A 33 -20.08 11.88 12.72
CA SER A 33 -18.94 12.75 13.00
C SER A 33 -17.69 11.94 13.38
N ASP A 34 -16.69 12.63 13.91
CA ASP A 34 -15.42 12.06 14.34
C ASP A 34 -15.60 11.01 15.45
N VAL A 35 -14.71 10.01 15.42
CA VAL A 35 -14.67 8.91 16.40
C VAL A 35 -13.28 8.86 17.02
N GLU A 36 -13.23 8.89 18.34
CA GLU A 36 -12.03 8.57 19.10
C GLU A 36 -12.29 7.31 19.93
N CYS A 37 -11.49 6.26 19.76
CA CYS A 37 -11.69 5.02 20.50
C CYS A 37 -10.39 4.28 20.80
N SER A 38 -10.44 3.29 21.70
CA SER A 38 -9.32 2.35 21.84
C SER A 38 -9.35 1.36 20.67
N GLU A 39 -10.50 0.73 20.43
CA GLU A 39 -10.66 -0.24 19.36
C GLU A 39 -11.89 0.05 18.49
N LEU A 40 -11.69 -0.03 17.17
CA LEU A 40 -12.75 -0.02 16.18
C LEU A 40 -12.80 -1.35 15.44
N GLU A 41 -13.98 -1.96 15.40
CA GLU A 41 -14.28 -3.14 14.59
C GLU A 41 -15.44 -2.84 13.63
N SER A 42 -15.16 -2.87 12.33
CA SER A 42 -16.19 -2.80 11.30
C SER A 42 -16.35 -4.15 10.61
N ASN A 43 -17.30 -4.95 11.09
CA ASN A 43 -17.57 -6.29 10.59
C ASN A 43 -18.67 -6.29 9.49
N GLY A 44 -19.59 -5.32 9.52
CA GLY A 44 -20.67 -5.15 8.55
C GLY A 44 -20.40 -4.08 7.48
N SER A 45 -21.42 -3.31 7.14
CA SER A 45 -21.30 -2.14 6.26
C SER A 45 -21.31 -0.85 7.08
N GLY A 46 -20.15 -0.20 7.20
CA GLY A 46 -19.97 1.01 8.00
C GLY A 46 -19.77 2.26 7.15
N THR A 47 -20.31 3.39 7.59
CA THR A 47 -19.92 4.73 7.12
C THR A 47 -19.53 5.59 8.30
N VAL A 48 -18.37 6.25 8.22
CA VAL A 48 -17.93 7.28 9.18
C VAL A 48 -17.78 8.59 8.40
N ASN A 49 -18.66 9.56 8.69
CA ASN A 49 -18.69 10.88 8.06
C ASN A 49 -17.71 11.88 8.70
N GLY A 50 -16.65 11.38 9.33
CA GLY A 50 -15.63 12.15 10.01
C GLY A 50 -14.29 11.44 10.03
N ASN A 51 -13.40 11.90 10.91
CA ASN A 51 -12.10 11.29 11.18
C ASN A 51 -12.23 10.13 12.17
N ILE A 52 -11.28 9.19 12.11
CA ILE A 52 -11.12 8.12 13.09
C ILE A 52 -9.77 8.30 13.76
N LYS A 53 -9.77 8.41 15.09
CA LYS A 53 -8.59 8.26 15.94
C LYS A 53 -8.75 7.00 16.79
N ALA A 54 -7.89 6.02 16.61
CA ALA A 54 -7.99 4.75 17.32
C ALA A 54 -6.63 4.23 17.78
N GLU A 55 -6.56 3.38 18.80
CA GLU A 55 -5.32 2.59 18.99
C GLU A 55 -5.28 1.47 17.94
N LYS A 56 -6.40 0.79 17.74
CA LYS A 56 -6.55 -0.30 16.77
C LYS A 56 -7.83 -0.16 15.96
N ALA A 57 -7.72 -0.29 14.65
CA ALA A 57 -8.86 -0.29 13.73
C ALA A 57 -8.83 -1.54 12.86
N ASN A 58 -9.92 -2.32 12.87
CA ASN A 58 -10.09 -3.53 12.07
C ASN A 58 -11.30 -3.38 11.15
N VAL A 59 -11.09 -3.51 9.84
CA VAL A 59 -12.14 -3.48 8.82
C VAL A 59 -12.24 -4.87 8.19
N LYS A 60 -13.23 -5.66 8.62
CA LYS A 60 -13.52 -7.00 8.10
C LYS A 60 -14.64 -6.98 7.05
N GLY A 61 -15.57 -6.04 7.19
CA GLY A 61 -16.68 -5.83 6.25
C GLY A 61 -16.38 -4.77 5.20
N LYS A 62 -17.37 -3.93 4.86
CA LYS A 62 -17.22 -2.82 3.92
C LYS A 62 -17.36 -1.49 4.64
N THR A 63 -16.32 -0.68 4.67
CA THR A 63 -16.32 0.60 5.39
C THR A 63 -15.96 1.76 4.48
N LYS A 64 -16.75 2.83 4.57
CA LYS A 64 -16.42 4.14 4.00
C LYS A 64 -16.07 5.10 5.13
N ILE A 65 -14.90 5.71 5.05
CA ILE A 65 -14.45 6.77 5.96
C ILE A 65 -14.30 8.02 5.11
N ILE A 66 -15.01 9.09 5.44
CA ILE A 66 -14.92 10.35 4.67
C ILE A 66 -13.64 11.11 5.02
N GLY A 67 -13.27 11.14 6.32
CA GLY A 67 -12.10 11.84 6.81
C GLY A 67 -10.82 11.00 6.82
N ASN A 68 -9.92 11.37 7.74
CA ASN A 68 -8.64 10.72 7.96
C ASN A 68 -8.74 9.56 8.94
N ILE A 69 -7.74 8.68 8.92
CA ILE A 69 -7.49 7.69 9.98
C ILE A 69 -6.14 8.01 10.65
N GLU A 70 -6.14 8.12 11.97
CA GLU A 70 -4.96 8.14 12.82
C GLU A 70 -5.03 6.93 13.76
N SER A 71 -4.08 6.00 13.68
CA SER A 71 -4.04 4.87 14.62
C SER A 71 -2.66 4.28 14.86
N LYS A 72 -2.51 3.39 15.85
CA LYS A 72 -1.30 2.57 15.97
C LYS A 72 -1.34 1.38 15.01
N SER A 73 -2.51 0.79 14.84
CA SER A 73 -2.69 -0.32 13.92
C SER A 73 -3.97 -0.20 13.09
N LEU A 74 -3.87 -0.57 11.82
CA LEU A 74 -4.98 -0.66 10.87
C LEU A 74 -4.90 -2.01 10.14
N THR A 75 -5.90 -2.85 10.31
CA THR A 75 -6.06 -4.11 9.57
C THR A 75 -7.28 -4.04 8.67
N ILE A 76 -7.13 -4.33 7.38
CA ILE A 76 -8.20 -4.34 6.39
C ILE A 76 -8.25 -5.72 5.75
N ASP A 77 -9.17 -6.56 6.21
CA ASP A 77 -9.47 -7.88 5.64
C ASP A 77 -10.61 -7.80 4.61
N GLY A 78 -11.51 -6.83 4.76
CA GLY A 78 -12.65 -6.60 3.89
C GLY A 78 -12.39 -5.54 2.82
N THR A 79 -13.17 -4.47 2.82
CA THR A 79 -13.02 -3.33 1.91
C THR A 79 -13.09 -2.02 2.67
N ALA A 80 -12.06 -1.19 2.57
CA ALA A 80 -12.05 0.16 3.10
C ALA A 80 -11.91 1.20 1.98
N ASN A 81 -12.78 2.21 1.98
CA ASN A 81 -12.65 3.40 1.15
C ASN A 81 -12.46 4.60 2.09
N ILE A 82 -11.28 5.18 2.10
CA ILE A 82 -10.87 6.27 2.98
C ILE A 82 -10.70 7.52 2.12
N GLY A 83 -11.50 8.55 2.36
CA GLY A 83 -11.50 9.77 1.57
C GLY A 83 -10.31 10.67 1.85
N GLY A 84 -9.83 10.67 3.10
CA GLY A 84 -8.68 11.46 3.53
C GLY A 84 -7.37 10.68 3.57
N ASN A 85 -6.50 11.09 4.49
CA ASN A 85 -5.16 10.53 4.71
C ASN A 85 -5.19 9.40 5.75
N VAL A 86 -4.17 8.55 5.72
CA VAL A 86 -3.93 7.49 6.70
C VAL A 86 -2.59 7.73 7.37
N TYR A 87 -2.60 7.94 8.69
CA TYR A 87 -1.43 8.10 9.53
C TYR A 87 -1.41 6.97 10.56
N VAL A 88 -0.71 5.88 10.27
CA VAL A 88 -0.80 4.66 11.09
C VAL A 88 0.55 4.02 11.27
N GLU A 89 0.97 3.69 12.48
CA GLU A 89 2.28 3.02 12.71
C GLU A 89 2.36 1.69 11.93
N ASN A 90 1.34 0.83 12.00
CA ASN A 90 1.31 -0.48 11.35
C ASN A 90 0.06 -0.72 10.49
N VAL A 91 0.24 -0.96 9.19
CA VAL A 91 -0.86 -1.22 8.25
C VAL A 91 -0.78 -2.63 7.68
N LYS A 92 -1.88 -3.38 7.76
CA LYS A 92 -2.04 -4.71 7.14
C LYS A 92 -3.26 -4.76 6.25
N ILE A 93 -3.08 -5.10 4.98
CA ILE A 93 -4.16 -5.15 3.99
C ILE A 93 -4.20 -6.53 3.35
N ALA A 94 -5.17 -7.36 3.74
CA ALA A 94 -5.47 -8.62 3.07
C ALA A 94 -6.65 -8.48 2.08
N GLY A 95 -7.55 -7.54 2.33
CA GLY A 95 -8.68 -7.20 1.47
C GLY A 95 -8.37 -6.08 0.49
N LYS A 96 -9.29 -5.12 0.33
CA LYS A 96 -9.10 -3.95 -0.55
C LYS A 96 -9.09 -2.65 0.25
N ALA A 97 -8.06 -1.84 0.04
CA ALA A 97 -7.96 -0.48 0.58
C ALA A 97 -7.85 0.53 -0.57
N SER A 98 -8.66 1.58 -0.51
CA SER A 98 -8.56 2.74 -1.39
C SER A 98 -8.48 4.00 -0.54
N VAL A 99 -7.39 4.75 -0.67
CA VAL A 99 -7.06 5.95 0.10
C VAL A 99 -7.01 7.14 -0.85
N GLY A 100 -7.87 8.13 -0.62
CA GLY A 100 -8.01 9.33 -1.45
C GLY A 100 -6.91 10.38 -1.23
N GLY A 101 -6.21 10.34 -0.09
CA GLY A 101 -5.04 11.17 0.19
C GLY A 101 -3.76 10.35 0.29
N LYS A 102 -2.84 10.80 1.16
CA LYS A 102 -1.56 10.13 1.43
C LYS A 102 -1.64 9.06 2.50
N VAL A 103 -0.68 8.15 2.48
CA VAL A 103 -0.42 7.17 3.55
C VAL A 103 0.94 7.47 4.16
N LYS A 104 1.01 7.55 5.48
CA LYS A 104 2.26 7.60 6.25
C LYS A 104 2.24 6.55 7.34
N SER A 105 3.28 5.72 7.39
CA SER A 105 3.34 4.57 8.30
C SER A 105 4.77 4.24 8.72
N GLU A 106 4.96 3.34 9.68
CA GLU A 106 6.28 2.72 9.92
C GLU A 106 6.38 1.46 9.07
N GLU A 107 5.39 0.56 9.16
CA GLU A 107 5.32 -0.66 8.36
C GLU A 107 3.99 -0.82 7.61
N ILE A 108 4.07 -1.06 6.30
CA ILE A 108 2.94 -1.40 5.44
C ILE A 108 3.13 -2.80 4.87
N GLN A 109 2.15 -3.68 5.11
CA GLN A 109 2.08 -5.02 4.52
C GLN A 109 0.82 -5.17 3.67
N VAL A 110 0.99 -5.40 2.37
CA VAL A 110 -0.09 -5.58 1.40
C VAL A 110 -0.09 -7.00 0.85
N LYS A 111 -1.15 -7.75 1.11
CA LYS A 111 -1.44 -9.07 0.52
C LYS A 111 -2.71 -9.06 -0.34
N GLY A 112 -3.53 -8.01 -0.20
CA GLY A 112 -4.72 -7.76 -1.01
C GLY A 112 -4.50 -6.69 -2.07
N VAL A 113 -5.36 -5.68 -2.14
CA VAL A 113 -5.24 -4.58 -3.12
C VAL A 113 -5.14 -3.24 -2.40
N LEU A 114 -4.10 -2.47 -2.70
CA LEU A 114 -3.93 -1.10 -2.20
C LEU A 114 -4.02 -0.09 -3.34
N THR A 115 -4.78 0.99 -3.14
CA THR A 115 -4.77 2.17 -4.01
C THR A 115 -4.58 3.42 -3.15
N VAL A 116 -3.60 4.24 -3.50
CA VAL A 116 -3.29 5.53 -2.86
C VAL A 116 -3.27 6.58 -3.96
N GLU A 117 -4.10 7.61 -3.83
CA GLU A 117 -4.23 8.65 -4.86
C GLU A 117 -3.14 9.73 -4.78
N GLU A 118 -2.39 9.80 -3.68
CA GLU A 118 -1.22 10.68 -3.51
C GLU A 118 0.04 9.85 -3.17
N ASP A 119 0.86 10.32 -2.22
CA ASP A 119 2.11 9.70 -1.79
C ASP A 119 1.90 8.62 -0.72
N CYS A 120 2.82 7.65 -0.69
CA CYS A 120 2.89 6.60 0.32
C CYS A 120 4.29 6.56 0.94
N GLU A 121 4.40 6.94 2.20
CA GLU A 121 5.64 7.01 2.96
C GLU A 121 5.65 5.93 4.07
N ALA A 122 6.70 5.11 4.15
CA ALA A 122 6.91 4.15 5.22
C ALA A 122 8.39 4.02 5.60
N GLU A 123 8.73 3.33 6.70
CA GLU A 123 10.09 2.80 6.87
C GLU A 123 10.23 1.48 6.10
N VAL A 124 9.20 0.64 6.16
CA VAL A 124 9.13 -0.65 5.48
C VAL A 124 7.83 -0.77 4.67
N PHE A 125 7.97 -1.01 3.38
CA PHE A 125 6.85 -1.32 2.49
C PHE A 125 7.01 -2.72 1.91
N LYS A 126 6.09 -3.63 2.23
CA LYS A 126 6.05 -5.01 1.71
C LYS A 126 4.75 -5.25 0.97
N ALA A 127 4.83 -5.58 -0.31
CA ALA A 127 3.66 -5.94 -1.11
C ALA A 127 3.85 -7.29 -1.79
N GLU A 128 3.02 -8.26 -1.43
CA GLU A 128 2.91 -9.56 -2.09
C GLU A 128 1.59 -9.61 -2.89
N SER A 129 1.35 -8.58 -3.72
CA SER A 129 0.02 -8.39 -4.29
C SER A 129 -0.03 -7.42 -5.48
N GLN A 130 -1.16 -6.69 -5.60
CA GLN A 130 -1.41 -5.59 -6.51
C GLN A 130 -1.47 -4.28 -5.72
N PHE A 131 -0.83 -3.24 -6.25
CA PHE A 131 -0.97 -1.90 -5.68
C PHE A 131 -0.90 -0.81 -6.75
N LYS A 132 -1.46 0.34 -6.42
CA LYS A 132 -1.34 1.58 -7.19
C LYS A 132 -1.07 2.74 -6.25
N VAL A 133 0.04 3.43 -6.45
CA VAL A 133 0.37 4.72 -5.81
C VAL A 133 0.49 5.74 -6.94
N ASN A 134 -0.37 6.77 -6.94
CA ASN A 134 -0.32 7.78 -8.00
C ASN A 134 0.82 8.79 -7.82
N GLY A 135 1.34 8.93 -6.59
CA GLY A 135 2.49 9.76 -6.26
C GLY A 135 3.77 8.96 -6.05
N LEU A 136 4.58 9.43 -5.11
CA LEU A 136 5.82 8.80 -4.67
C LEU A 136 5.53 7.68 -3.66
N LEU A 137 6.07 6.49 -3.93
CA LEU A 137 6.23 5.44 -2.92
C LEU A 137 7.64 5.56 -2.33
N ASN A 138 7.75 6.02 -1.09
CA ASN A 138 9.03 6.22 -0.41
C ASN A 138 9.13 5.34 0.84
N ALA A 139 10.17 4.51 0.94
CA ALA A 139 10.50 3.83 2.18
C ALA A 139 11.97 3.41 2.26
N ASP A 140 12.50 3.26 3.47
CA ASP A 140 13.89 2.78 3.64
C ASP A 140 14.06 1.39 3.02
N GLN A 141 13.12 0.48 3.26
CA GLN A 141 13.07 -0.85 2.64
C GLN A 141 11.76 -1.06 1.87
N ILE A 142 11.89 -1.36 0.58
CA ILE A 142 10.77 -1.70 -0.30
C ILE A 142 10.97 -3.12 -0.84
N ASP A 143 10.06 -4.04 -0.48
CA ASP A 143 10.02 -5.40 -1.02
C ASP A 143 8.69 -5.63 -1.75
N ILE A 144 8.77 -5.86 -3.05
CA ILE A 144 7.61 -6.11 -3.92
C ILE A 144 7.75 -7.50 -4.53
N LEU A 145 6.74 -8.34 -4.31
CA LEU A 145 6.53 -9.61 -5.00
C LEU A 145 5.29 -9.47 -5.88
N ILE A 146 5.50 -9.39 -7.19
CA ILE A 146 4.46 -9.09 -8.18
C ILE A 146 3.53 -10.32 -8.37
N TYR A 147 2.25 -10.15 -8.03
CA TYR A 147 1.16 -11.09 -8.35
C TYR A 147 0.12 -10.54 -9.35
N GLY A 148 0.22 -9.26 -9.70
CA GLY A 148 -0.69 -8.58 -10.62
C GLY A 148 -0.16 -7.18 -10.97
N PRO A 149 -1.00 -6.28 -11.53
CA PRO A 149 -0.58 -4.92 -11.83
C PRO A 149 -0.05 -4.19 -10.59
N CYS A 150 1.17 -3.68 -10.69
CA CYS A 150 1.80 -2.85 -9.67
C CYS A 150 2.22 -1.53 -10.31
N LYS A 151 1.87 -0.41 -9.69
CA LYS A 151 2.20 0.91 -10.22
C LYS A 151 2.53 1.89 -9.10
N ALA A 152 3.61 2.64 -9.28
CA ALA A 152 3.93 3.85 -8.53
C ALA A 152 4.44 4.89 -9.52
N LYS A 153 4.07 6.17 -9.39
CA LYS A 153 4.62 7.18 -10.30
C LYS A 153 6.14 7.26 -10.14
N GLU A 154 6.60 7.33 -8.90
CA GLU A 154 8.02 7.34 -8.53
C GLU A 154 8.21 6.39 -7.33
N ILE A 155 9.39 5.80 -7.21
CA ILE A 155 9.79 4.95 -6.09
C ILE A 155 11.13 5.45 -5.54
N GLY A 156 11.16 5.75 -4.26
CA GLY A 156 12.36 6.16 -3.52
C GLY A 156 12.63 5.23 -2.35
N GLY A 157 13.89 4.87 -2.12
CA GLY A 157 14.24 4.09 -0.92
C GLY A 157 15.71 3.75 -0.79
N GLN A 158 16.14 3.27 0.38
CA GLN A 158 17.53 2.85 0.56
C GLN A 158 17.76 1.49 -0.12
N THR A 159 16.89 0.53 0.16
CA THR A 159 16.92 -0.80 -0.49
C THR A 159 15.58 -1.08 -1.16
N ILE A 160 15.63 -1.33 -2.47
CA ILE A 160 14.45 -1.61 -3.30
C ILE A 160 14.63 -2.97 -3.96
N THR A 161 13.76 -3.91 -3.61
CA THR A 161 13.71 -5.26 -4.19
C THR A 161 12.37 -5.50 -4.87
N VAL A 162 12.39 -5.79 -6.16
CA VAL A 162 11.20 -6.16 -6.94
C VAL A 162 11.43 -7.52 -7.55
N LYS A 163 10.59 -8.49 -7.20
CA LYS A 163 10.64 -9.87 -7.72
C LYS A 163 9.31 -10.24 -8.34
N LYS A 164 9.36 -11.13 -9.33
CA LYS A 164 8.13 -11.75 -9.86
C LYS A 164 7.86 -13.07 -9.15
N TYR A 165 6.61 -13.31 -8.75
CA TYR A 165 6.24 -14.61 -8.21
C TYR A 165 6.42 -15.70 -9.26
N LYS A 166 7.16 -16.76 -8.91
CA LYS A 166 7.39 -17.95 -9.74
C LYS A 166 6.49 -19.08 -9.23
N GLY A 167 5.20 -19.01 -9.56
CA GLY A 167 4.22 -20.06 -9.26
C GLY A 167 4.36 -21.29 -10.16
N SER A 168 3.74 -22.41 -9.75
CA SER A 168 3.76 -23.69 -10.48
C SER A 168 3.17 -23.56 -11.89
N LEU A 169 3.81 -24.23 -12.85
CA LEU A 169 3.67 -24.22 -14.32
C LEU A 169 2.27 -24.59 -14.90
N ILE A 170 1.16 -24.26 -14.23
CA ILE A 170 -0.20 -24.68 -14.64
C ILE A 170 -0.95 -23.58 -15.43
N GLY A 171 -0.39 -22.37 -15.56
CA GLY A 171 -1.08 -21.20 -16.14
C GLY A 171 -0.57 -20.66 -17.48
N SER A 172 0.30 -21.38 -18.20
CA SER A 172 1.13 -20.87 -19.32
C SER A 172 0.38 -20.23 -20.51
N LEU A 173 -0.96 -20.36 -20.61
CA LEU A 173 -1.77 -19.69 -21.64
C LEU A 173 -2.41 -18.36 -21.19
N PHE A 174 -2.63 -18.11 -19.90
CA PHE A 174 -3.25 -16.85 -19.42
C PHE A 174 -2.23 -15.78 -19.06
N GLU A 175 -1.00 -16.17 -18.71
CA GLU A 175 0.11 -15.26 -18.38
C GLU A 175 0.54 -14.37 -19.55
N GLN A 176 0.28 -14.79 -20.80
CA GLN A 176 0.65 -14.02 -21.99
C GLN A 176 -0.26 -12.81 -22.24
N LEU A 177 -1.45 -12.76 -21.64
CA LEU A 177 -2.43 -11.69 -21.92
C LEU A 177 -2.35 -10.50 -20.97
N ILE A 178 -1.75 -10.66 -19.79
CA ILE A 178 -1.63 -9.60 -18.77
C ILE A 178 -0.15 -9.42 -18.44
N LYS A 179 0.44 -8.30 -18.87
CA LYS A 179 1.79 -7.90 -18.44
C LYS A 179 1.80 -7.69 -16.93
N THR A 180 2.22 -8.71 -16.20
CA THR A 180 2.49 -8.69 -14.76
C THR A 180 3.87 -8.09 -14.55
N GLN A 181 3.92 -6.76 -14.52
CA GLN A 181 5.12 -5.97 -14.31
C GLN A 181 4.83 -4.81 -13.36
N LEU A 182 5.88 -4.29 -12.72
CA LEU A 182 5.86 -2.99 -12.07
C LEU A 182 5.97 -1.89 -13.14
N GLU A 183 5.09 -0.88 -13.08
CA GLU A 183 5.17 0.31 -13.92
C GLU A 183 5.51 1.54 -13.09
N THR A 184 6.56 2.26 -13.49
CA THR A 184 6.98 3.49 -12.81
C THR A 184 7.74 4.44 -13.74
N GLU A 185 7.83 5.71 -13.38
CA GLU A 185 8.63 6.68 -14.14
C GLU A 185 10.08 6.70 -13.66
N LEU A 186 10.28 6.68 -12.34
CA LEU A 186 11.59 6.77 -11.70
C LEU A 186 11.68 5.77 -10.54
N ILE A 187 12.80 5.06 -10.45
CA ILE A 187 13.23 4.36 -9.25
C ILE A 187 14.56 4.97 -8.81
N GLU A 188 14.63 5.47 -7.58
CA GLU A 188 15.84 6.05 -6.99
C GLU A 188 16.17 5.39 -5.64
N GLY A 189 17.42 4.95 -5.46
CA GLY A 189 17.84 4.34 -4.19
C GLY A 189 19.28 3.87 -4.13
N ASP A 190 19.78 3.49 -2.95
CA ASP A 190 21.18 3.09 -2.80
C ASP A 190 21.43 1.70 -3.38
N LYS A 191 20.57 0.74 -3.06
CA LYS A 191 20.63 -0.64 -3.55
C LYS A 191 19.32 -1.03 -4.22
N ILE A 192 19.38 -1.33 -5.51
CA ILE A 192 18.20 -1.64 -6.33
C ILE A 192 18.38 -3.02 -6.97
N GLU A 193 17.48 -3.95 -6.69
CA GLU A 193 17.40 -5.25 -7.38
C GLU A 193 15.98 -5.44 -7.92
N ILE A 194 15.79 -5.33 -9.23
CA ILE A 194 14.46 -5.34 -9.85
C ILE A 194 14.32 -6.38 -10.96
N GLU A 195 13.22 -7.12 -10.96
CA GLU A 195 12.77 -7.99 -12.04
C GLU A 195 11.41 -7.49 -12.57
N SER A 196 11.07 -7.85 -13.81
CA SER A 196 9.72 -7.60 -14.37
C SER A 196 9.23 -6.16 -14.16
N THR A 197 10.07 -5.18 -14.50
CA THR A 197 9.82 -3.76 -14.25
C THR A 197 9.96 -2.93 -15.52
N ASN A 198 8.98 -2.08 -15.79
CA ASN A 198 9.03 -1.07 -16.84
C ASN A 198 9.21 0.31 -16.20
N ALA A 199 10.38 0.91 -16.40
CA ALA A 199 10.72 2.22 -15.83
C ALA A 199 11.34 3.15 -16.87
N LYS A 200 11.09 4.47 -16.78
CA LYS A 200 11.79 5.43 -17.65
C LYS A 200 13.23 5.61 -17.18
N ILE A 201 13.45 5.75 -15.87
CA ILE A 201 14.76 5.98 -15.26
C ILE A 201 14.91 5.09 -14.03
N VAL A 202 16.10 4.49 -13.86
CA VAL A 202 16.54 3.86 -12.62
C VAL A 202 17.87 4.50 -12.21
N ARG A 203 17.95 5.05 -11.01
CA ARG A 203 19.13 5.75 -10.48
C ARG A 203 19.52 5.17 -9.13
N GLY A 204 20.80 4.88 -8.92
CA GLY A 204 21.25 4.38 -7.62
C GLY A 204 22.74 4.11 -7.51
N ASN A 205 23.20 3.60 -6.37
CA ASN A 205 24.62 3.28 -6.20
C ASN A 205 24.94 1.90 -6.78
N GLN A 206 24.21 0.89 -6.32
CA GLN A 206 24.33 -0.50 -6.74
C GLN A 206 23.03 -0.95 -7.38
N ILE A 207 23.07 -1.29 -8.67
CA ILE A 207 21.86 -1.61 -9.44
C ILE A 207 21.99 -2.99 -10.08
N LYS A 208 21.01 -3.84 -9.83
CA LYS A 208 20.82 -5.12 -10.51
C LYS A 208 19.49 -5.14 -11.24
N ILE A 209 19.58 -5.10 -12.57
CA ILE A 209 18.45 -5.20 -13.47
C ILE A 209 18.29 -6.67 -13.88
N GLY A 210 17.30 -7.34 -13.30
CA GLY A 210 16.94 -8.73 -13.60
C GLY A 210 16.10 -8.90 -14.87
N PRO A 211 15.63 -10.13 -15.16
CA PRO A 211 14.91 -10.45 -16.38
C PRO A 211 13.56 -9.75 -16.50
N ASN A 212 13.08 -9.61 -17.74
CA ASN A 212 11.79 -8.99 -18.09
C ASN A 212 11.69 -7.50 -17.71
N CYS A 213 12.82 -6.83 -17.49
CA CYS A 213 12.87 -5.39 -17.30
C CYS A 213 12.96 -4.65 -18.64
N SER A 214 12.32 -3.49 -18.72
CA SER A 214 12.40 -2.54 -19.82
C SER A 214 12.69 -1.15 -19.23
N ILE A 215 13.94 -0.71 -19.33
CA ILE A 215 14.41 0.52 -18.67
C ILE A 215 14.93 1.50 -19.73
N GLY A 216 14.45 2.75 -19.69
CA GLY A 216 14.92 3.80 -20.59
C GLY A 216 16.39 4.19 -20.34
N LEU A 217 16.67 4.66 -19.13
CA LEU A 217 18.00 5.11 -18.69
C LEU A 217 18.35 4.50 -17.33
N VAL A 218 19.57 3.98 -17.20
CA VAL A 218 20.15 3.59 -15.91
C VAL A 218 21.33 4.50 -15.55
N GLU A 219 21.27 5.13 -14.39
CA GLU A 219 22.35 5.97 -13.84
C GLU A 219 22.90 5.32 -12.57
N TYR A 220 24.19 5.02 -12.52
CA TYR A 220 24.81 4.35 -11.38
C TYR A 220 26.13 4.99 -10.93
N THR A 221 26.45 4.95 -9.64
CA THR A 221 27.72 5.48 -9.10
C THR A 221 28.75 4.37 -8.82
N ASP A 222 28.33 3.18 -8.38
CA ASP A 222 29.24 2.08 -8.03
C ASP A 222 29.20 0.96 -9.07
N GLU A 223 28.19 0.09 -8.97
CA GLU A 223 28.10 -1.18 -9.69
C GLU A 223 26.77 -1.31 -10.42
N ILE A 224 26.82 -1.94 -11.59
CA ILE A 224 25.64 -2.30 -12.38
C ILE A 224 25.75 -3.74 -12.87
N GLU A 225 24.68 -4.51 -12.70
CA GLU A 225 24.48 -5.83 -13.30
C GLU A 225 23.19 -5.80 -14.13
N ILE A 226 23.25 -6.27 -15.38
CA ILE A 226 22.10 -6.31 -16.28
C ILE A 226 21.95 -7.73 -16.82
N ASP A 227 20.81 -8.36 -16.56
CA ASP A 227 20.46 -9.66 -17.11
C ASP A 227 20.28 -9.57 -18.64
N LYS A 228 20.71 -10.60 -19.36
CA LYS A 228 20.60 -10.70 -20.83
C LYS A 228 19.16 -10.63 -21.36
N GLN A 229 18.15 -10.87 -20.52
CA GLN A 229 16.72 -10.79 -20.86
C GLN A 229 16.12 -9.41 -20.54
N ALA A 230 16.89 -8.49 -19.96
CA ALA A 230 16.48 -7.11 -19.76
C ALA A 230 16.75 -6.28 -21.03
N SER A 231 15.89 -5.30 -21.28
CA SER A 231 16.10 -4.26 -22.29
C SER A 231 16.43 -2.95 -21.58
N VAL A 232 17.63 -2.43 -21.81
CA VAL A 232 18.08 -1.14 -21.27
C VAL A 232 18.48 -0.25 -22.44
N GLY A 233 17.90 0.95 -22.55
CA GLY A 233 18.18 1.89 -23.63
C GLY A 233 19.57 2.52 -23.52
N GLU A 234 19.83 3.20 -22.41
CA GLU A 234 21.12 3.79 -22.08
C GLU A 234 21.53 3.40 -20.66
N SER A 235 22.82 3.17 -20.43
CA SER A 235 23.39 3.07 -19.09
C SER A 235 24.61 3.98 -18.98
N ARG A 236 24.69 4.76 -17.90
CA ARG A 236 25.81 5.68 -17.67
C ARG A 236 26.25 5.66 -16.21
N LYS A 237 27.57 5.64 -16.03
CA LYS A 237 28.17 5.84 -14.72
C LYS A 237 28.23 7.33 -14.40
N VAL A 238 27.61 7.75 -13.32
CA VAL A 238 27.62 9.14 -12.82
C VAL A 238 28.61 9.27 -11.66
N LYS A 239 29.20 10.45 -11.50
CA LYS A 239 30.24 10.74 -10.50
C LYS A 239 29.63 11.26 -9.21
#